data_AF-A0A1S8T6M2-F1
#
_entry.id   AF-A0A1S8T6M2-F1
#
_cell.length_a   1.000
_cell.length_b   1.000
_cell.length_c   1.000
_cell.angle_alpha   90.00
_cell.angle_beta   90.00
_cell.angle_gamma   90.00
#
_symmetry.space_group_name_H-M   'P 1'
#
loop_
_entity.id
_entity.type
_entity.pdbx_description
1 polymer ?
#
loop_
_entity_poly.entity_id
_entity_poly.type
_entity_poly.pdbx_seq_one_letter_code
_entity_poly.pdbx_strand_id
1 'polypeptide(L)'
;MFNAKQLLLIENNLKIDFEGKPLKFVNHIYRNINRYFLPISEFINQLEGEFNSPRSKENILFKEKYSTCINYKINNYKFIVVNNVLYLSLFDICRMLNAKSRWDYNSSSISLYWDRDKHESCMRPRGRVALIRFEDVTAGDEYLDSDNLEKFRAVADYMFSAGAPFHIAWIPRFIDPPNGIDNDISKDYSMPNANFLFTIEYLLNRNGIIGLHGYTHQYGNEVSAEGTEFNEERNNDEGSVRKRVEAAINMAKKLELSVKFFESPHYAATEFQQSIFEQYFEIIYECCVGIWGEQIVISPRNHRTLYISTPLDYVEGKGDTENMLDRINNLGEGTLASLFYHPYIDFEYITLKSDTNGYPLSNYSEDSPLHRIVKALYDRKCNFAKITDIGCNNKLYHK
;
A
#
# COMPACT_ATOMS: atom_id res chain seq x y z
N MET A 1 -7.42 -14.88 -21.90
CA MET A 1 -7.47 -14.12 -23.16
C MET A 1 -7.37 -12.65 -22.79
N PHE A 2 -6.16 -12.10 -22.82
CA PHE A 2 -5.88 -10.71 -22.48
C PHE A 2 -6.07 -9.87 -23.75
N ASN A 3 -7.05 -8.97 -23.75
CA ASN A 3 -7.29 -8.06 -24.87
C ASN A 3 -7.65 -6.66 -24.37
N ALA A 4 -6.65 -5.79 -24.35
CA ALA A 4 -6.72 -4.35 -24.61
C ALA A 4 -5.28 -3.83 -24.54
N LYS A 5 -4.64 -3.61 -25.71
CA LYS A 5 -3.34 -2.96 -25.94
C LYS A 5 -2.56 -2.57 -24.66
N GLN A 6 -1.99 -3.55 -23.94
CA GLN A 6 -1.02 -3.25 -22.91
C GLN A 6 0.27 -2.84 -23.62
N LEU A 7 0.77 -1.65 -23.32
CA LEU A 7 2.05 -1.20 -23.86
C LEU A 7 3.15 -1.98 -23.13
N LEU A 8 3.66 -3.02 -23.77
CA LEU A 8 4.85 -3.73 -23.31
C LEU A 8 6.07 -2.95 -23.79
N LEU A 9 6.80 -2.36 -22.85
CA LEU A 9 8.05 -1.68 -23.10
C LEU A 9 9.20 -2.64 -22.84
N ILE A 10 10.18 -2.70 -23.74
CA ILE A 10 11.42 -3.42 -23.48
C ILE A 10 12.30 -2.57 -22.57
N GLU A 11 12.79 -3.15 -21.49
CA GLU A 11 13.73 -2.52 -20.57
C GLU A 11 15.15 -2.99 -20.88
N ASN A 12 15.96 -2.10 -21.47
CA ASN A 12 17.28 -2.45 -21.99
C ASN A 12 18.42 -2.21 -21.00
N ASN A 13 18.24 -1.32 -20.02
CA ASN A 13 19.32 -0.84 -19.16
C ASN A 13 19.18 -1.31 -17.71
N LEU A 14 18.11 -2.03 -17.37
CA LEU A 14 17.88 -2.53 -16.03
C LEU A 14 18.83 -3.68 -15.72
N LYS A 15 19.62 -3.52 -14.67
CA LYS A 15 20.47 -4.56 -14.11
C LYS A 15 19.73 -5.19 -12.94
N ILE A 16 19.69 -6.52 -12.90
CA ILE A 16 19.14 -7.23 -11.76
C ILE A 16 20.20 -8.21 -11.27
N ASP A 17 20.42 -8.23 -9.97
CA ASP A 17 21.24 -9.24 -9.30
C ASP A 17 20.45 -9.95 -8.22
N PHE A 18 20.90 -11.15 -7.86
CA PHE A 18 20.33 -11.93 -6.76
C PHE A 18 21.45 -12.42 -5.86
N GLU A 19 21.39 -12.07 -4.56
CA GLU A 19 22.46 -12.33 -3.59
C GLU A 19 23.84 -11.87 -4.11
N GLY A 20 23.89 -10.67 -4.73
CA GLY A 20 25.11 -10.08 -5.29
C GLY A 20 25.61 -10.70 -6.60
N LYS A 21 24.91 -11.70 -7.14
CA LYS A 21 25.24 -12.32 -8.43
C LYS A 21 24.38 -11.72 -9.55
N PRO A 22 24.98 -11.07 -10.57
CA PRO A 22 24.23 -10.51 -11.69
C PRO A 22 23.44 -11.59 -12.45
N LEU A 23 22.16 -11.32 -12.70
CA LEU A 23 21.31 -12.15 -13.54
C LEU A 23 21.45 -11.73 -15.00
N LYS A 24 21.57 -12.70 -15.89
CA LYS A 24 21.67 -12.52 -17.34
C LYS A 24 20.46 -13.12 -18.02
N PHE A 25 19.74 -12.30 -18.77
CA PHE A 25 18.58 -12.74 -19.53
C PHE A 25 18.89 -12.76 -21.02
N VAL A 26 18.50 -13.84 -21.69
CA VAL A 26 18.51 -13.93 -23.15
C VAL A 26 17.27 -13.23 -23.70
N ASN A 27 16.13 -13.43 -23.04
CA ASN A 27 14.90 -12.72 -23.31
C ASN A 27 14.89 -11.33 -22.68
N HIS A 28 14.21 -10.38 -23.33
CA HIS A 28 14.07 -9.02 -22.81
C HIS A 28 13.25 -8.97 -21.51
N ILE A 29 13.64 -8.09 -20.59
CA ILE A 29 12.75 -7.69 -19.49
C ILE A 29 11.68 -6.76 -20.06
N TYR A 30 10.43 -6.99 -19.70
CA TYR A 30 9.33 -6.12 -20.09
C TYR A 30 8.90 -5.23 -18.93
N ARG A 31 8.47 -4.01 -19.24
CA ARG A 31 7.74 -3.14 -18.33
C ARG A 31 6.33 -2.91 -18.86
N ASN A 32 5.34 -3.03 -17.98
CA ASN A 32 3.94 -2.82 -18.29
C ASN A 32 3.24 -2.19 -17.09
N ILE A 33 2.69 -0.99 -17.27
CA ILE A 33 2.06 -0.20 -16.20
C ILE A 33 2.97 -0.17 -14.95
N ASN A 34 4.21 0.31 -15.14
CA ASN A 34 5.24 0.39 -14.10
C ASN A 34 5.58 -0.93 -13.35
N ARG A 35 5.19 -2.09 -13.87
CA ARG A 35 5.66 -3.39 -13.37
C ARG A 35 6.72 -3.97 -14.28
N TYR A 36 7.83 -4.42 -13.70
CA TYR A 36 8.82 -5.23 -14.40
C TYR A 36 8.37 -6.69 -14.46
N PHE A 37 8.55 -7.32 -15.62
CA PHE A 37 8.19 -8.69 -15.92
C PHE A 37 9.44 -9.42 -16.40
N LEU A 38 9.85 -10.46 -15.67
CA LEU A 38 11.07 -11.21 -15.93
C LEU A 38 10.73 -12.60 -16.50
N PRO A 39 11.54 -13.12 -17.45
CA PRO A 39 11.33 -14.46 -18.01
C PRO A 39 11.60 -15.50 -16.92
N ILE A 40 10.54 -16.18 -16.46
CA ILE A 40 10.60 -16.93 -15.20
C ILE A 40 11.48 -18.17 -15.29
N SER A 41 11.50 -18.85 -16.44
CA SER A 41 12.36 -20.02 -16.65
C SER A 41 13.85 -19.66 -16.60
N GLU A 42 14.25 -18.54 -17.20
CA GLU A 42 15.63 -18.05 -17.16
C GLU A 42 16.05 -17.60 -15.77
N PHE A 43 15.13 -16.97 -15.04
CA PHE A 43 15.35 -16.57 -13.64
C PHE A 43 15.56 -17.80 -12.75
N ILE A 44 14.70 -18.82 -12.86
CA ILE A 44 14.78 -20.05 -12.07
C ILE A 44 16.07 -20.84 -12.38
N ASN A 45 16.42 -20.99 -13.65
CA ASN A 45 17.62 -21.73 -14.06
C ASN A 45 18.90 -21.12 -13.46
N GLN A 46 18.95 -19.78 -13.32
CA GLN A 46 20.09 -19.08 -12.72
C GLN A 46 20.17 -19.22 -11.19
N LEU A 47 19.06 -19.59 -10.56
CA LEU A 47 18.99 -19.96 -9.14
C LEU A 47 19.12 -21.48 -8.95
N GLU A 48 19.57 -22.20 -9.98
CA GLU A 48 19.71 -23.65 -10.01
C GLU A 48 18.41 -24.42 -9.70
N GLY A 49 17.24 -23.78 -9.88
CA GLY A 49 15.93 -24.38 -9.68
C GLY A 49 15.42 -25.15 -10.90
N GLU A 50 14.24 -25.75 -10.75
CA GLU A 50 13.52 -26.48 -11.79
C GLU A 50 12.15 -25.86 -12.05
N PHE A 51 11.74 -25.85 -13.33
CA PHE A 51 10.46 -25.32 -13.78
C PHE A 51 9.73 -26.40 -14.60
N ASN A 52 8.53 -26.79 -14.17
CA ASN A 52 7.74 -27.83 -14.81
C ASN A 52 6.32 -27.34 -15.12
N SER A 53 5.91 -27.43 -16.40
CA SER A 53 4.63 -26.93 -16.91
C SER A 53 3.67 -28.04 -17.35
N PRO A 54 2.78 -28.55 -16.48
CA PRO A 54 1.56 -29.21 -16.94
C PRO A 54 0.60 -28.19 -17.58
N ARG A 55 -0.19 -28.62 -18.58
CA ARG A 55 -1.08 -27.79 -19.45
C ARG A 55 -1.97 -26.71 -18.78
N SER A 56 -2.06 -26.62 -17.45
CA SER A 56 -2.86 -25.63 -16.72
C SER A 56 -2.25 -25.12 -15.39
N LYS A 57 -1.05 -25.54 -15.00
CA LYS A 57 -0.36 -25.14 -13.77
C LYS A 57 1.15 -25.12 -14.02
N GLU A 58 1.89 -24.28 -13.31
CA GLU A 58 3.36 -24.39 -13.25
C GLU A 58 3.77 -24.84 -11.86
N ASN A 59 4.64 -25.83 -11.81
CA ASN A 59 5.35 -26.18 -10.60
C ASN A 59 6.75 -25.59 -10.69
N ILE A 60 7.10 -24.78 -9.70
CA ILE A 60 8.38 -24.12 -9.60
C ILE A 60 9.07 -24.68 -8.36
N LEU A 61 10.26 -25.21 -8.55
CA LEU A 61 11.11 -25.72 -7.48
C LEU A 61 12.40 -24.92 -7.47
N PHE A 62 12.80 -24.42 -6.30
CA PHE A 62 14.12 -23.83 -6.10
C PHE A 62 14.97 -24.82 -5.32
N LYS A 63 16.22 -25.02 -5.76
CA LYS A 63 17.13 -26.08 -5.31
C LYS A 63 17.26 -26.21 -3.79
N GLU A 64 17.17 -25.09 -3.07
CA GLU A 64 17.61 -25.03 -1.67
C GLU A 64 16.49 -24.81 -0.64
N LYS A 65 15.27 -24.36 -1.01
CA LYS A 65 14.29 -23.94 0.02
C LYS A 65 12.79 -24.11 -0.28
N TYR A 66 12.32 -24.03 -1.53
CA TYR A 66 10.88 -23.85 -1.77
C TYR A 66 10.38 -24.61 -3.00
N SER A 67 9.28 -25.35 -2.83
CA SER A 67 8.41 -25.78 -3.93
C SER A 67 7.15 -24.92 -3.92
N THR A 68 6.86 -24.23 -5.02
CA THR A 68 5.63 -23.43 -5.17
C THR A 68 4.88 -23.83 -6.42
N CYS A 69 3.56 -23.91 -6.33
CA CYS A 69 2.67 -24.20 -7.45
C CYS A 69 1.97 -22.91 -7.87
N ILE A 70 2.24 -22.46 -9.09
CA ILE A 70 1.47 -21.39 -9.72
C ILE A 70 0.31 -22.00 -10.49
N ASN A 71 -0.91 -21.66 -10.08
CA ASN A 71 -2.10 -21.90 -10.87
C ASN A 71 -2.64 -20.56 -11.38
N TYR A 72 -2.46 -20.28 -12.67
CA TYR A 72 -2.89 -19.03 -13.30
C TYR A 72 -4.38 -18.74 -13.20
N LYS A 73 -5.21 -19.75 -12.95
CA LYS A 73 -6.66 -19.60 -12.82
C LYS A 73 -7.10 -19.20 -11.41
N ILE A 74 -6.27 -19.45 -10.41
CA ILE A 74 -6.64 -19.30 -8.98
C ILE A 74 -5.76 -18.25 -8.31
N ASN A 75 -4.48 -18.21 -8.66
CA ASN A 75 -3.54 -17.32 -8.03
C ASN A 75 -3.65 -15.92 -8.62
N ASN A 76 -3.57 -14.91 -7.77
CA ASN A 76 -3.57 -13.50 -8.14
C ASN A 76 -2.20 -12.98 -8.63
N TYR A 77 -1.37 -13.87 -9.19
CA TYR A 77 -0.08 -13.50 -9.75
C TYR A 77 -0.26 -12.74 -11.07
N LYS A 78 0.54 -11.71 -11.28
CA LYS A 78 0.59 -10.94 -12.52
C LYS A 78 1.61 -11.57 -13.45
N PHE A 79 1.12 -12.11 -14.56
CA PHE A 79 1.93 -12.77 -15.57
C PHE A 79 1.57 -12.28 -16.97
N ILE A 80 2.53 -12.38 -17.88
CA ILE A 80 2.32 -12.17 -19.32
C ILE A 80 3.01 -13.29 -20.09
N VAL A 81 2.52 -13.60 -21.29
CA VAL A 81 3.17 -14.53 -22.22
C VAL A 81 3.53 -13.79 -23.48
N VAL A 82 4.82 -13.76 -23.83
CA VAL A 82 5.33 -13.10 -25.03
C VAL A 82 6.19 -14.12 -25.78
N ASN A 83 5.88 -14.37 -27.06
CA ASN A 83 6.59 -15.34 -27.91
C ASN A 83 6.77 -16.72 -27.25
N ASN A 84 5.70 -17.23 -26.62
CA ASN A 84 5.68 -18.48 -25.86
C ASN A 84 6.60 -18.53 -24.63
N VAL A 85 7.18 -17.39 -24.21
CA VAL A 85 7.92 -17.27 -22.96
C VAL A 85 6.99 -16.68 -21.90
N LEU A 86 6.95 -17.34 -20.74
CA LEU A 86 6.21 -16.89 -19.58
C LEU A 86 7.03 -15.89 -18.79
N TYR A 87 6.40 -14.78 -18.45
CA TYR A 87 6.96 -13.76 -17.58
C TYR A 87 6.10 -13.58 -16.34
N LEU A 88 6.74 -13.33 -15.22
CA LEU A 88 6.10 -13.03 -13.96
C LEU A 88 6.53 -11.64 -13.50
N SER A 89 5.64 -10.90 -12.84
CA SER A 89 6.00 -9.61 -12.28
C SER A 89 7.12 -9.76 -11.24
N LEU A 90 8.02 -8.78 -11.16
CA LEU A 90 9.12 -8.78 -10.21
C LEU A 90 8.62 -8.88 -8.77
N PHE A 91 7.52 -8.19 -8.45
CA PHE A 91 6.88 -8.28 -7.15
C PHE A 91 6.43 -9.71 -6.83
N ASP A 92 5.78 -10.38 -7.78
CA ASP A 92 5.31 -11.75 -7.60
C ASP A 92 6.44 -12.76 -7.47
N ILE A 93 7.54 -12.56 -8.20
CA ILE A 93 8.79 -13.33 -8.00
C ILE A 93 9.29 -13.15 -6.56
N CYS A 94 9.39 -11.92 -6.08
CA CYS A 94 9.85 -11.63 -4.73
C CYS A 94 8.91 -12.23 -3.67
N ARG A 95 7.60 -12.10 -3.86
CA ARG A 95 6.57 -12.68 -2.99
C ARG A 95 6.69 -14.20 -2.90
N MET A 96 6.87 -14.88 -4.04
CA MET A 96 7.00 -16.34 -4.08
C MET A 96 8.26 -16.84 -3.38
N LEU A 97 9.35 -16.09 -3.51
CA LEU A 97 10.65 -16.43 -2.93
C LEU A 97 10.83 -16.00 -1.48
N ASN A 98 9.89 -15.19 -0.96
CA ASN A 98 10.12 -14.39 0.23
C ASN A 98 11.46 -13.64 0.11
N ALA A 99 11.60 -12.84 -0.95
CA ALA A 99 12.78 -12.03 -1.23
C ALA A 99 12.50 -10.55 -1.01
N LYS A 100 13.52 -9.83 -0.56
CA LYS A 100 13.57 -8.37 -0.47
C LYS A 100 14.20 -7.78 -1.72
N SER A 101 13.95 -6.49 -1.94
CA SER A 101 14.54 -5.73 -3.04
C SER A 101 15.10 -4.40 -2.56
N ARG A 102 16.26 -4.05 -3.12
CA ARG A 102 16.89 -2.72 -3.03
C ARG A 102 17.00 -2.16 -4.44
N TRP A 103 16.68 -0.88 -4.58
CA TRP A 103 16.59 -0.22 -5.87
C TRP A 103 17.59 0.94 -5.89
N ASP A 104 18.38 1.04 -6.95
CA ASP A 104 19.27 2.17 -7.19
C ASP A 104 18.95 2.77 -8.55
N TYR A 105 18.34 3.96 -8.52
CA TYR A 105 17.91 4.66 -9.71
C TYR A 105 19.07 5.24 -10.52
N ASN A 106 20.19 5.57 -9.87
CA ASN A 106 21.35 6.15 -10.55
C ASN A 106 22.07 5.12 -11.40
N SER A 107 22.19 3.89 -10.89
CA SER A 107 22.83 2.79 -11.61
C SER A 107 21.86 1.94 -12.45
N SER A 108 20.56 2.27 -12.41
CA SER A 108 19.46 1.52 -13.00
C SER A 108 19.51 0.04 -12.59
N SER A 109 19.65 -0.22 -11.29
CA SER A 109 19.82 -1.58 -10.77
C SER A 109 18.82 -1.94 -9.66
N ILE A 110 18.42 -3.22 -9.65
CA ILE A 110 17.62 -3.81 -8.59
C ILE A 110 18.36 -5.02 -8.06
N SER A 111 18.72 -4.97 -6.78
CA SER A 111 19.36 -6.06 -6.08
C SER A 111 18.31 -6.83 -5.27
N LEU A 112 18.25 -8.15 -5.50
CA LEU A 112 17.32 -9.05 -4.85
C LEU A 112 18.05 -9.91 -3.82
N TYR A 113 17.40 -10.17 -2.70
CA TYR A 113 18.00 -10.91 -1.60
C TYR A 113 16.96 -11.80 -0.93
N TRP A 114 17.36 -12.97 -0.44
CA TRP A 114 16.52 -13.78 0.42
C TRP A 114 16.11 -12.95 1.63
N ASP A 115 14.83 -12.93 1.97
CA ASP A 115 14.43 -12.40 3.26
C ASP A 115 14.88 -13.39 4.35
N ARG A 116 15.84 -12.96 5.16
CA ARG A 116 16.41 -13.76 6.25
C ARG A 116 15.62 -13.56 7.55
N ASP A 117 14.72 -12.58 7.58
CA ASP A 117 13.88 -12.30 8.74
C ASP A 117 12.65 -13.20 8.74
N LYS A 118 12.23 -13.62 9.94
CA LYS A 118 10.99 -14.35 10.12
C LYS A 118 9.86 -13.36 10.38
N HIS A 119 9.10 -13.08 9.34
CA HIS A 119 7.86 -12.32 9.45
C HIS A 119 6.72 -13.30 9.71
N GLU A 120 6.45 -13.58 10.98
CA GLU A 120 5.27 -14.36 11.38
C GLU A 120 4.24 -13.39 11.98
N SER A 121 3.04 -13.37 11.41
CA SER A 121 1.99 -12.51 11.96
C SER A 121 1.54 -13.04 13.32
N CYS A 122 1.70 -12.24 14.36
CA CYS A 122 1.23 -12.60 15.69
C CYS A 122 -0.30 -12.49 15.75
N MET A 123 -1.01 -13.64 15.83
CA MET A 123 -2.44 -13.63 16.13
C MET A 123 -2.68 -13.18 17.56
N ARG A 124 -3.38 -12.06 17.73
CA ARG A 124 -3.73 -11.52 19.06
C ARG A 124 -5.17 -11.91 19.45
N PRO A 125 -5.46 -12.09 20.76
CA PRO A 125 -6.81 -12.34 21.26
C PRO A 125 -7.77 -11.20 20.88
N ARG A 126 -9.07 -11.48 20.80
CA ARG A 126 -10.06 -10.42 20.56
C ARG A 126 -10.05 -9.39 21.69
N GLY A 127 -10.10 -8.12 21.32
CA GLY A 127 -10.27 -6.99 22.23
C GLY A 127 -10.92 -5.84 21.47
N ARG A 128 -10.82 -4.63 22.02
CA ARG A 128 -11.41 -3.43 21.43
C ARG A 128 -10.80 -3.18 20.05
N VAL A 129 -11.59 -2.80 19.05
CA VAL A 129 -11.07 -2.54 17.70
C VAL A 129 -10.13 -1.33 17.71
N ALA A 130 -8.92 -1.53 17.20
CA ALA A 130 -8.01 -0.47 16.78
C ALA A 130 -7.91 -0.41 15.26
N LEU A 131 -7.72 0.80 14.74
CA LEU A 131 -7.43 1.04 13.33
C LEU A 131 -6.37 2.12 13.22
N ILE A 132 -5.44 1.92 12.29
CA ILE A 132 -4.48 2.94 11.89
C ILE A 132 -4.51 3.06 10.37
N ARG A 133 -4.45 4.31 9.90
CA ARG A 133 -4.37 4.65 8.49
C ARG A 133 -3.08 5.42 8.21
N PHE A 134 -2.39 5.01 7.17
CA PHE A 134 -1.23 5.68 6.60
C PHE A 134 -1.70 6.63 5.51
N GLU A 135 -1.60 7.94 5.80
CA GLU A 135 -2.10 9.01 4.93
C GLU A 135 -1.06 9.61 4.01
N ASP A 136 -1.57 10.35 3.02
CA ASP A 136 -0.82 11.04 1.97
C ASP A 136 0.16 10.15 1.22
N VAL A 137 -0.18 8.87 1.05
CA VAL A 137 0.64 7.96 0.28
C VAL A 137 0.41 8.22 -1.20
N THR A 138 1.42 8.74 -1.89
CA THR A 138 1.32 9.10 -3.31
C THR A 138 2.65 8.93 -4.02
N ALA A 139 2.67 8.91 -5.35
CA ALA A 139 3.90 8.88 -6.11
C ALA A 139 4.48 10.30 -6.28
N GLY A 140 4.80 10.92 -5.16
CA GLY A 140 5.36 12.27 -5.06
C GLY A 140 6.23 12.39 -3.81
N ASP A 141 7.02 13.46 -3.74
CA ASP A 141 7.86 13.82 -2.60
C ASP A 141 8.65 12.62 -2.01
N GLU A 142 8.43 12.32 -0.73
CA GLU A 142 9.12 11.28 0.05
C GLU A 142 8.99 9.87 -0.55
N TYR A 143 7.99 9.61 -1.39
CA TYR A 143 7.66 8.29 -1.92
C TYR A 143 8.15 8.05 -3.35
N LEU A 144 8.99 8.93 -3.88
CA LEU A 144 9.76 8.66 -5.10
C LEU A 144 11.24 8.39 -4.81
N ASP A 145 11.69 8.52 -3.56
CA ASP A 145 13.04 8.16 -3.14
C ASP A 145 13.19 6.65 -2.90
N SER A 146 14.34 6.08 -3.29
CA SER A 146 14.58 4.64 -3.21
C SER A 146 14.67 4.13 -1.78
N ASP A 147 15.36 4.88 -0.92
CA ASP A 147 15.63 4.51 0.46
C ASP A 147 14.36 4.64 1.28
N ASN A 148 13.58 5.71 1.07
CA ASN A 148 12.28 5.90 1.72
C ASN A 148 11.29 4.79 1.36
N LEU A 149 11.24 4.33 0.12
CA LEU A 149 10.40 3.19 -0.25
C LEU A 149 10.88 1.87 0.37
N GLU A 150 12.20 1.66 0.52
CA GLU A 150 12.74 0.51 1.29
C GLU A 150 12.36 0.60 2.78
N LYS A 151 12.45 1.79 3.38
CA LYS A 151 12.00 2.05 4.75
C LYS A 151 10.50 1.83 4.91
N PHE A 152 9.68 2.23 3.93
CA PHE A 152 8.24 1.99 4.00
C PHE A 152 7.88 0.50 3.97
N ARG A 153 8.65 -0.30 3.21
CA ARG A 153 8.56 -1.77 3.27
C ARG A 153 8.94 -2.31 4.64
N ALA A 154 9.97 -1.75 5.30
CA ALA A 154 10.33 -2.10 6.67
C ALA A 154 9.24 -1.73 7.70
N VAL A 155 8.54 -0.60 7.51
CA VAL A 155 7.33 -0.26 8.29
C VAL A 155 6.26 -1.33 8.13
N ALA A 156 6.01 -1.80 6.91
CA ALA A 156 5.02 -2.85 6.64
C ALA A 156 5.40 -4.19 7.26
N ASP A 157 6.68 -4.57 7.21
CA ASP A 157 7.21 -5.78 7.85
C ASP A 157 7.01 -5.75 9.38
N TYR A 158 7.27 -4.61 10.01
CA TYR A 158 7.00 -4.40 11.43
C TYR A 158 5.51 -4.57 11.74
N MET A 159 4.64 -3.83 11.05
CA MET A 159 3.19 -3.89 11.29
C MET A 159 2.65 -5.31 11.13
N PHE A 160 3.13 -6.04 10.11
CA PHE A 160 2.76 -7.43 9.88
C PHE A 160 3.19 -8.35 11.02
N SER A 161 4.44 -8.23 11.48
CA SER A 161 5.01 -9.02 12.57
C SER A 161 4.37 -8.70 13.93
N ALA A 162 4.00 -7.44 14.16
CA ALA A 162 3.26 -7.00 15.33
C ALA A 162 1.83 -7.59 15.38
N GLY A 163 1.31 -8.08 14.25
CA GLY A 163 -0.08 -8.52 14.12
C GLY A 163 -1.04 -7.35 13.94
N ALA A 164 -0.57 -6.26 13.33
CA ALA A 164 -1.31 -5.01 13.17
C ALA A 164 -1.67 -4.77 11.69
N PRO A 165 -2.87 -5.16 11.23
CA PRO A 165 -3.39 -4.67 9.96
C PRO A 165 -3.45 -3.14 9.94
N PHE A 166 -3.18 -2.56 8.78
CA PHE A 166 -3.14 -1.10 8.60
C PHE A 166 -3.77 -0.71 7.27
N HIS A 167 -4.17 0.56 7.16
CA HIS A 167 -4.87 1.09 6.01
C HIS A 167 -3.97 2.08 5.27
N ILE A 168 -4.11 2.19 3.95
CA ILE A 168 -3.31 3.07 3.10
C ILE A 168 -4.28 4.01 2.39
N ALA A 169 -4.21 5.29 2.74
CA ALA A 169 -4.93 6.35 2.07
C ALA A 169 -4.09 6.85 0.90
N TRP A 170 -4.42 6.34 -0.28
CA TRP A 170 -3.64 6.54 -1.48
C TRP A 170 -4.20 7.68 -2.33
N ILE A 171 -3.33 8.61 -2.73
CA ILE A 171 -3.63 9.66 -3.70
C ILE A 171 -3.16 9.17 -5.08
N PRO A 172 -4.09 8.85 -6.01
CA PRO A 172 -3.74 8.15 -7.26
C PRO A 172 -2.87 8.89 -8.26
N ARG A 173 -2.89 10.22 -8.24
CA ARG A 173 -2.11 11.07 -9.14
C ARG A 173 -1.54 12.24 -8.38
N PHE A 174 -0.23 12.40 -8.43
CA PHE A 174 0.47 13.52 -7.81
C PHE A 174 0.60 14.67 -8.81
N ILE A 175 0.27 15.89 -8.39
CA ILE A 175 0.36 17.11 -9.20
C ILE A 175 0.99 18.21 -8.34
N ASP A 176 2.02 18.85 -8.86
CA ASP A 176 2.66 20.03 -8.28
C ASP A 176 2.85 21.07 -9.40
N PRO A 177 1.83 21.94 -9.59
CA PRO A 177 1.85 22.95 -10.65
C PRO A 177 3.00 23.97 -10.52
N PRO A 178 3.36 24.48 -9.32
CA PRO A 178 4.54 25.34 -9.14
C PRO A 178 5.83 24.78 -9.71
N ASN A 179 6.06 23.46 -9.59
CA ASN A 179 7.25 22.80 -10.12
C ASN A 179 7.02 22.13 -11.49
N GLY A 180 5.83 22.26 -12.08
CA GLY A 180 5.50 21.68 -13.38
C GLY A 180 5.42 20.16 -13.39
N ILE A 181 5.12 19.54 -12.25
CA ILE A 181 5.03 18.09 -12.09
C ILE A 181 3.58 17.63 -12.23
N ASP A 182 3.39 16.60 -13.03
CA ASP A 182 2.14 15.86 -13.16
C ASP A 182 2.51 14.38 -13.33
N ASN A 183 2.34 13.58 -12.27
CA ASN A 183 2.75 12.19 -12.22
C ASN A 183 1.52 11.26 -12.15
N ASP A 184 1.15 10.72 -13.31
CA ASP A 184 0.17 9.65 -13.49
C ASP A 184 0.92 8.32 -13.65
N ILE A 185 1.06 7.55 -12.57
CA ILE A 185 1.82 6.29 -12.55
C ILE A 185 1.25 5.21 -13.49
N SER A 186 0.10 5.42 -14.12
CA SER A 186 -0.42 4.52 -15.14
C SER A 186 0.04 4.85 -16.56
N LYS A 187 0.77 5.95 -16.75
CA LYS A 187 1.27 6.45 -18.04
C LYS A 187 2.74 6.86 -17.97
N ASP A 188 3.17 7.42 -16.84
CA ASP A 188 4.53 7.92 -16.63
C ASP A 188 5.42 6.77 -16.16
N TYR A 189 6.13 6.17 -17.12
CA TYR A 189 6.92 4.98 -16.87
C TYR A 189 8.36 5.31 -16.45
N SER A 190 8.66 5.09 -15.18
CA SER A 190 9.96 5.39 -14.58
C SER A 190 10.32 4.34 -13.53
N MET A 191 11.62 4.22 -13.22
CA MET A 191 12.06 3.31 -12.16
C MET A 191 11.52 3.72 -10.77
N PRO A 192 11.45 5.02 -10.41
CA PRO A 192 10.75 5.46 -9.19
C PRO A 192 9.28 5.05 -9.14
N ASN A 193 8.50 5.27 -10.21
CA ASN A 193 7.09 4.86 -10.24
C ASN A 193 6.91 3.35 -10.17
N ALA A 194 7.85 2.59 -10.75
CA ALA A 194 7.88 1.14 -10.63
C ALA A 194 8.19 0.67 -9.20
N ASN A 195 9.13 1.32 -8.50
CA ASN A 195 9.43 1.03 -7.10
C ASN A 195 8.25 1.42 -6.19
N PHE A 196 7.60 2.55 -6.46
CA PHE A 196 6.40 2.97 -5.72
C PHE A 196 5.30 1.92 -5.84
N LEU A 197 4.95 1.49 -7.06
CA LEU A 197 3.93 0.47 -7.27
C LEU A 197 4.32 -0.89 -6.66
N PHE A 198 5.60 -1.30 -6.80
CA PHE A 198 6.14 -2.48 -6.11
C PHE A 198 5.94 -2.39 -4.60
N THR A 199 6.19 -1.21 -4.01
CA THR A 199 6.05 -0.95 -2.58
C THR A 199 4.58 -1.04 -2.15
N ILE A 200 3.65 -0.44 -2.89
CA ILE A 200 2.21 -0.58 -2.60
C ILE A 200 1.80 -2.06 -2.60
N GLU A 201 2.23 -2.85 -3.59
CA GLU A 201 1.93 -4.29 -3.65
C GLU A 201 2.56 -5.06 -2.48
N TYR A 202 3.77 -4.68 -2.07
CA TYR A 202 4.44 -5.22 -0.90
C TYR A 202 3.65 -4.97 0.39
N LEU A 203 3.19 -3.74 0.60
CA LEU A 203 2.37 -3.37 1.74
C LEU A 203 1.06 -4.16 1.79
N LEU A 204 0.40 -4.34 0.65
CA LEU A 204 -0.81 -5.15 0.54
C LEU A 204 -0.57 -6.63 0.88
N ASN A 205 0.61 -7.16 0.55
CA ASN A 205 1.04 -8.51 0.94
C ASN A 205 1.47 -8.63 2.41
N ARG A 206 1.51 -7.51 3.15
CA ARG A 206 1.83 -7.41 4.58
C ARG A 206 0.62 -6.95 5.41
N ASN A 207 -0.58 -7.40 5.05
CA ASN A 207 -1.86 -7.02 5.69
C ASN A 207 -2.25 -5.55 5.56
N GLY A 208 -1.62 -4.79 4.66
CA GLY A 208 -2.09 -3.46 4.27
C GLY A 208 -3.42 -3.55 3.50
N ILE A 209 -4.30 -2.57 3.71
CA ILE A 209 -5.56 -2.40 2.98
C ILE A 209 -5.57 -1.02 2.34
N ILE A 210 -5.65 -0.95 1.02
CA ILE A 210 -5.65 0.33 0.30
C ILE A 210 -7.06 0.90 0.13
N GLY A 211 -7.17 2.21 0.29
CA GLY A 211 -8.32 3.03 -0.02
C GLY A 211 -7.90 4.28 -0.80
N LEU A 212 -8.88 5.09 -1.17
CA LEU A 212 -8.67 6.31 -1.96
C LEU A 212 -8.76 7.55 -1.07
N HIS A 213 -7.78 8.44 -1.19
CA HIS A 213 -7.71 9.74 -0.51
C HIS A 213 -7.88 10.86 -1.54
N GLY A 214 -9.08 10.96 -2.12
CA GLY A 214 -9.33 11.76 -3.33
C GLY A 214 -8.73 11.16 -4.61
N TYR A 215 -8.65 11.98 -5.67
CA TYR A 215 -7.96 11.62 -6.91
C TYR A 215 -6.57 12.26 -6.99
N THR A 216 -6.50 13.55 -6.66
CA THR A 216 -5.25 14.32 -6.69
C THR A 216 -4.97 15.03 -5.39
N HIS A 217 -5.91 15.06 -4.44
CA HIS A 217 -5.76 15.76 -3.16
C HIS A 217 -5.35 17.22 -3.36
N GLN A 218 -5.94 17.87 -4.36
CA GLN A 218 -5.69 19.28 -4.68
C GLN A 218 -6.84 19.89 -5.47
N TYR A 219 -6.93 21.22 -5.45
CA TYR A 219 -7.80 21.99 -6.34
C TYR A 219 -7.03 23.12 -7.05
N GLY A 220 -7.27 23.29 -8.35
CA GLY A 220 -6.67 24.36 -9.14
C GLY A 220 -5.16 24.20 -9.32
N ASN A 221 -4.39 25.15 -8.77
CA ASN A 221 -2.93 25.21 -8.86
C ASN A 221 -2.23 24.76 -7.57
N GLU A 222 -2.97 24.18 -6.62
CA GLU A 222 -2.42 23.65 -5.37
C GLU A 222 -1.60 22.37 -5.62
N VAL A 223 -0.67 22.10 -4.71
CA VAL A 223 0.11 20.86 -4.69
C VAL A 223 -0.73 19.73 -4.08
N SER A 224 -0.60 18.53 -4.64
CA SER A 224 -1.15 17.30 -4.04
C SER A 224 -0.72 17.13 -2.59
N ALA A 225 -1.56 16.48 -1.77
CA ALA A 225 -1.37 16.33 -0.30
C ALA A 225 -1.50 17.63 0.51
N GLU A 226 -1.22 18.81 -0.07
CA GLU A 226 -1.44 20.10 0.59
C GLU A 226 -2.87 20.64 0.35
N GLY A 227 -3.34 20.55 -0.89
CA GLY A 227 -4.60 21.16 -1.31
C GLY A 227 -5.86 20.46 -0.80
N THR A 228 -7.00 21.15 -0.91
CA THR A 228 -8.33 20.59 -0.55
C THR A 228 -9.13 20.28 -1.80
N GLU A 229 -9.36 19.00 -2.09
CA GLU A 229 -10.06 18.57 -3.30
C GLU A 229 -11.58 18.78 -3.22
N PHE A 230 -12.21 18.53 -2.07
CA PHE A 230 -13.66 18.65 -1.90
C PHE A 230 -13.98 19.52 -0.69
N ASN A 231 -14.82 20.54 -0.89
CA ASN A 231 -15.47 21.28 0.19
C ASN A 231 -16.72 22.01 -0.36
N GLU A 232 -17.28 22.95 0.42
CA GLU A 232 -18.46 23.72 0.02
C GLU A 232 -18.25 24.58 -1.25
N GLU A 233 -17.01 24.98 -1.54
CA GLU A 233 -16.65 25.85 -2.68
C GLU A 233 -16.02 25.06 -3.84
N ARG A 234 -15.51 23.85 -3.58
CA ARG A 234 -14.63 23.10 -4.49
C ARG A 234 -15.20 21.74 -4.84
N ASN A 235 -15.23 21.45 -6.14
CA ASN A 235 -15.89 20.27 -6.71
C ASN A 235 -17.24 20.04 -5.99
N ASN A 236 -18.08 21.07 -5.95
CA ASN A 236 -19.28 21.16 -5.11
C ASN A 236 -20.58 20.88 -5.89
N ASP A 237 -20.48 20.44 -7.14
CA ASP A 237 -21.58 19.96 -7.97
C ASP A 237 -21.42 18.46 -8.27
N GLU A 238 -22.52 17.76 -8.55
CA GLU A 238 -22.50 16.31 -8.76
C GLU A 238 -21.54 15.87 -9.87
N GLY A 239 -21.47 16.63 -10.97
CA GLY A 239 -20.64 16.29 -12.11
C GLY A 239 -19.14 16.35 -11.79
N SER A 240 -18.70 17.40 -11.09
CA SER A 240 -17.30 17.54 -10.68
C SER A 240 -16.91 16.49 -9.63
N VAL A 241 -17.76 16.20 -8.64
CA VAL A 241 -17.52 15.16 -7.63
C VAL A 241 -17.34 13.79 -8.29
N ARG A 242 -18.32 13.37 -9.10
CA ARG A 242 -18.29 12.05 -9.76
C ARG A 242 -17.07 11.92 -10.67
N LYS A 243 -16.75 12.96 -11.44
CA LYS A 243 -15.58 12.96 -12.33
C LYS A 243 -14.29 12.66 -11.57
N ARG A 244 -14.09 13.25 -10.39
CA ARG A 244 -12.91 13.01 -9.55
C ARG A 244 -12.91 11.59 -8.97
N VAL A 245 -14.01 11.19 -8.34
CA VAL A 245 -14.15 9.85 -7.73
C VAL A 245 -13.96 8.74 -8.77
N GLU A 246 -14.58 8.88 -9.94
CA GLU A 246 -14.46 7.90 -11.02
C GLU A 246 -13.06 7.87 -11.61
N ALA A 247 -12.35 9.00 -11.70
CA ALA A 247 -10.95 9.03 -12.11
C ALA A 247 -10.06 8.24 -11.13
N ALA A 248 -10.26 8.42 -9.83
CA ALA A 248 -9.55 7.66 -8.79
C ALA A 248 -9.83 6.15 -8.87
N ILE A 249 -11.10 5.76 -9.01
CA ILE A 249 -11.51 4.35 -9.17
C ILE A 249 -10.94 3.75 -10.46
N ASN A 250 -10.97 4.49 -11.56
CA ASN A 250 -10.44 4.04 -12.84
C ASN A 250 -8.92 3.86 -12.80
N MET A 251 -8.21 4.73 -12.07
CA MET A 251 -6.78 4.57 -11.79
C MET A 251 -6.53 3.27 -11.02
N ALA A 252 -7.25 3.05 -9.92
CA ALA A 252 -7.16 1.82 -9.12
C ALA A 252 -7.40 0.56 -9.98
N LYS A 253 -8.45 0.57 -10.81
CA LYS A 253 -8.75 -0.53 -11.75
C LYS A 253 -7.63 -0.76 -12.75
N LYS A 254 -7.09 0.30 -13.36
CA LYS A 254 -6.01 0.21 -14.35
C LYS A 254 -4.72 -0.33 -13.74
N LEU A 255 -4.44 0.01 -12.48
CA LEU A 255 -3.31 -0.53 -11.73
C LEU A 255 -3.61 -1.88 -11.07
N GLU A 256 -4.81 -2.44 -11.22
CA GLU A 256 -5.23 -3.68 -10.57
C GLU A 256 -5.07 -3.65 -9.03
N LEU A 257 -5.39 -2.50 -8.42
CA LEU A 257 -5.40 -2.29 -6.97
C LEU A 257 -6.84 -2.38 -6.44
N SER A 258 -7.09 -3.30 -5.49
CA SER A 258 -8.42 -3.52 -4.93
C SER A 258 -8.69 -2.57 -3.77
N VAL A 259 -9.10 -1.34 -4.09
CA VAL A 259 -9.48 -0.32 -3.09
C VAL A 259 -10.71 -0.75 -2.28
N LYS A 260 -10.68 -0.51 -0.97
CA LYS A 260 -11.71 -0.99 -0.01
C LYS A 260 -12.47 0.11 0.73
N PHE A 261 -11.95 1.32 0.74
CA PHE A 261 -12.59 2.48 1.37
C PHE A 261 -12.24 3.75 0.59
N PHE A 262 -12.95 4.83 0.91
CA PHE A 262 -12.67 6.18 0.45
C PHE A 262 -12.63 7.13 1.64
N GLU A 263 -11.94 8.23 1.49
CA GLU A 263 -12.00 9.39 2.36
C GLU A 263 -11.67 10.65 1.56
N SER A 264 -12.26 11.75 1.99
CA SER A 264 -12.01 13.04 1.39
C SER A 264 -10.72 13.64 1.94
N PRO A 265 -9.89 14.25 1.07
CA PRO A 265 -8.78 15.12 1.47
C PRO A 265 -9.20 16.10 2.57
N HIS A 266 -8.43 16.13 3.66
CA HIS A 266 -8.66 16.96 4.86
C HIS A 266 -10.04 16.77 5.54
N TYR A 267 -10.76 15.70 5.23
CA TYR A 267 -12.13 15.44 5.72
C TYR A 267 -13.11 16.59 5.45
N ALA A 268 -12.83 17.39 4.42
CA ALA A 268 -13.52 18.66 4.17
C ALA A 268 -14.81 18.50 3.35
N ALA A 269 -15.15 17.27 2.96
CA ALA A 269 -16.36 17.02 2.18
C ALA A 269 -17.64 17.40 2.94
N THR A 270 -18.59 17.95 2.19
CA THR A 270 -19.94 18.26 2.66
C THR A 270 -20.81 17.00 2.72
N GLU A 271 -21.96 17.09 3.41
CA GLU A 271 -22.98 16.03 3.40
C GLU A 271 -23.40 15.66 1.97
N PHE A 272 -23.54 16.66 1.08
CA PHE A 272 -23.87 16.45 -0.32
C PHE A 272 -22.81 15.60 -1.03
N GLN A 273 -21.53 15.96 -0.91
CA GLN A 273 -20.43 15.19 -1.50
C GLN A 273 -20.35 13.77 -0.91
N GLN A 274 -20.50 13.63 0.41
CA GLN A 274 -20.58 12.34 1.08
C GLN A 274 -21.70 11.44 0.53
N SER A 275 -22.89 12.01 0.25
CA SER A 275 -24.00 11.27 -0.37
C SER A 275 -23.68 10.73 -1.77
N ILE A 276 -22.73 11.33 -2.49
CA ILE A 276 -22.23 10.83 -3.77
C ILE A 276 -21.21 9.71 -3.52
N PHE A 277 -20.27 9.89 -2.59
CA PHE A 277 -19.27 8.87 -2.26
C PHE A 277 -19.91 7.54 -1.83
N GLU A 278 -20.99 7.61 -1.05
CA GLU A 278 -21.82 6.47 -0.62
C GLU A 278 -22.34 5.57 -1.76
N GLN A 279 -22.43 6.10 -2.98
CA GLN A 279 -22.88 5.34 -4.15
C GLN A 279 -21.75 4.48 -4.72
N TYR A 280 -20.50 4.83 -4.47
CA TYR A 280 -19.31 4.14 -4.96
C TYR A 280 -18.65 3.24 -3.90
N PHE A 281 -18.77 3.59 -2.62
CA PHE A 281 -18.05 2.92 -1.53
C PHE A 281 -18.98 2.44 -0.41
N GLU A 282 -18.68 1.25 0.10
CA GLU A 282 -19.34 0.67 1.27
C GLU A 282 -18.77 1.20 2.58
N ILE A 283 -17.54 1.73 2.56
CA ILE A 283 -16.83 2.26 3.71
C ILE A 283 -16.26 3.64 3.33
N ILE A 284 -16.63 4.65 4.10
CA ILE A 284 -15.97 5.96 4.11
C ILE A 284 -15.20 6.08 5.42
N TYR A 285 -13.88 6.22 5.34
CA TYR A 285 -13.02 6.25 6.51
C TYR A 285 -12.86 7.68 7.05
N GLU A 286 -13.98 8.37 7.25
CA GLU A 286 -14.04 9.70 7.89
C GLU A 286 -15.32 9.83 8.72
N CYS A 287 -15.50 10.94 9.44
CA CYS A 287 -16.74 11.23 10.15
C CYS A 287 -17.92 11.44 9.18
N CYS A 288 -19.11 10.94 9.53
CA CYS A 288 -20.33 11.30 8.81
C CYS A 288 -20.68 12.76 9.11
N VAL A 289 -20.71 13.63 8.10
CA VAL A 289 -21.10 15.03 8.30
C VAL A 289 -22.47 15.10 8.97
N GLY A 290 -22.59 15.95 10.00
CA GLY A 290 -23.80 16.08 10.82
C GLY A 290 -23.93 15.07 11.96
N ILE A 291 -23.13 13.99 11.97
CA ILE A 291 -23.05 13.01 13.06
C ILE A 291 -21.61 12.96 13.55
N TRP A 292 -21.30 13.85 14.48
CA TRP A 292 -20.00 13.90 15.14
C TRP A 292 -20.01 12.93 16.32
N GLY A 293 -19.04 12.04 16.34
CA GLY A 293 -19.00 11.01 17.36
C GLY A 293 -17.79 10.11 17.28
N GLU A 294 -17.65 9.35 18.35
CA GLU A 294 -16.49 8.53 18.64
C GLU A 294 -16.65 7.07 18.19
N GLN A 295 -17.75 6.75 17.51
CA GLN A 295 -18.13 5.40 17.12
C GLN A 295 -18.34 5.29 15.62
N ILE A 296 -18.41 4.04 15.14
CA ILE A 296 -18.73 3.73 13.75
C ILE A 296 -20.21 4.03 13.51
N VAL A 297 -20.48 4.74 12.43
CA VAL A 297 -21.82 5.18 12.05
C VAL A 297 -22.25 4.44 10.78
N ILE A 298 -23.43 3.82 10.80
CA ILE A 298 -24.09 3.43 9.57
C ILE A 298 -24.78 4.67 9.03
N SER A 299 -24.51 5.04 7.77
CA SER A 299 -25.06 6.24 7.15
C SER A 299 -26.57 6.35 7.38
N PRO A 300 -27.07 7.47 7.94
CA PRO A 300 -28.50 7.70 8.07
C PRO A 300 -29.17 7.96 6.71
N ARG A 301 -28.38 8.26 5.66
CA ARG A 301 -28.87 8.60 4.33
C ARG A 301 -29.22 7.36 3.52
N ASN A 302 -28.35 6.35 3.54
CA ASN A 302 -28.54 5.14 2.72
C ASN A 302 -28.66 3.83 3.52
N HIS A 303 -28.51 3.90 4.85
CA HIS A 303 -28.61 2.76 5.78
C HIS A 303 -27.69 1.57 5.47
N ARG A 304 -26.58 1.81 4.76
CA ARG A 304 -25.65 0.76 4.28
C ARG A 304 -24.20 1.14 4.47
N THR A 305 -23.79 2.33 4.05
CA THR A 305 -22.39 2.75 4.06
C THR A 305 -21.91 2.99 5.49
N LEU A 306 -20.74 2.48 5.82
CA LEU A 306 -20.11 2.69 7.13
C LEU A 306 -19.23 3.95 7.09
N TYR A 307 -19.41 4.83 8.06
CA TYR A 307 -18.51 5.93 8.38
C TYR A 307 -17.67 5.54 9.59
N ILE A 308 -16.36 5.68 9.47
CA ILE A 308 -15.40 5.30 10.50
C ILE A 308 -14.60 6.54 10.83
N SER A 309 -14.75 7.08 12.05
CA SER A 309 -14.03 8.27 12.48
C SER A 309 -12.63 7.92 13.00
N THR A 310 -11.82 8.95 13.26
CA THR A 310 -10.50 8.87 13.89
C THR A 310 -10.50 9.63 15.22
N PRO A 311 -11.13 9.11 16.31
CA PRO A 311 -11.24 9.85 17.58
C PRO A 311 -9.90 10.12 18.27
N LEU A 312 -8.88 9.31 18.00
CA LEU A 312 -7.51 9.57 18.47
C LEU A 312 -6.82 10.65 17.62
N ASP A 313 -7.41 11.01 16.48
CA ASP A 313 -6.92 11.99 15.51
C ASP A 313 -5.53 11.60 14.97
N TYR A 314 -4.66 12.55 14.60
CA TYR A 314 -3.32 12.25 14.07
C TYR A 314 -2.17 12.60 14.96
N VAL A 315 -1.00 12.08 14.59
CA VAL A 315 0.30 12.44 15.14
C VAL A 315 0.85 13.62 14.35
N GLU A 316 0.86 14.80 14.94
CA GLU A 316 1.35 16.04 14.32
C GLU A 316 2.89 16.07 14.28
N GLY A 317 3.45 15.22 13.42
CA GLY A 317 4.90 15.06 13.29
C GLY A 317 5.56 14.43 14.52
N LYS A 318 6.90 14.39 14.49
CA LYS A 318 7.73 13.62 15.42
C LYS A 318 7.51 13.98 16.89
N GLY A 319 7.33 15.27 17.16
CA GLY A 319 7.18 15.82 18.51
C GLY A 319 5.85 15.47 19.19
N ASP A 320 4.85 15.03 18.43
CA ASP A 320 3.49 14.81 18.94
C ASP A 320 3.26 13.39 19.51
N THR A 321 4.31 12.55 19.49
CA THR A 321 4.23 11.17 19.98
C THR A 321 3.68 11.08 21.41
N GLU A 322 4.16 11.92 22.33
CA GLU A 322 3.70 11.89 23.73
C GLU A 322 2.22 12.26 23.87
N ASN A 323 1.74 13.22 23.08
CA ASN A 323 0.33 13.61 23.09
C ASN A 323 -0.57 12.50 22.54
N MET A 324 -0.12 11.78 21.50
CA MET A 324 -0.83 10.59 21.02
C MET A 324 -0.87 9.48 22.08
N LEU A 325 0.24 9.24 22.78
CA LEU A 325 0.28 8.27 23.87
C LEU A 325 -0.66 8.67 25.02
N ASP A 326 -0.73 9.95 25.38
CA ASP A 326 -1.69 10.45 26.38
C ASP A 326 -3.14 10.22 25.94
N ARG A 327 -3.49 10.55 24.68
CA ARG A 327 -4.81 10.27 24.09
C ARG A 327 -5.17 8.78 24.16
N ILE A 328 -4.23 7.88 23.85
CA ILE A 328 -4.43 6.42 23.93
C ILE A 328 -4.65 5.96 25.37
N ASN A 329 -3.90 6.50 26.33
CA ASN A 329 -4.01 6.16 27.74
C ASN A 329 -5.35 6.61 28.34
N ASN A 330 -5.83 7.78 27.93
CA ASN A 330 -7.09 8.38 28.38
C ASN A 330 -8.30 7.99 27.52
N LEU A 331 -8.13 7.06 26.58
CA LEU A 331 -9.17 6.65 25.64
C LEU A 331 -10.36 5.99 26.36
N GLY A 332 -11.53 6.63 26.29
CA GLY A 332 -12.78 6.18 26.93
C GLY A 332 -13.26 4.81 26.43
N GLU A 333 -13.99 4.02 27.25
CA GLU A 333 -14.29 2.61 26.94
C GLU A 333 -15.15 2.40 25.68
N GLY A 334 -16.04 3.35 25.36
CA GLY A 334 -16.96 3.28 24.21
C GLY A 334 -16.46 3.96 22.93
N THR A 335 -15.29 4.59 22.96
CA THR A 335 -14.69 5.31 21.81
C THR A 335 -14.11 4.29 20.81
N LEU A 336 -13.89 4.64 19.56
CA LEU A 336 -13.12 3.82 18.62
C LEU A 336 -11.63 4.17 18.75
N ALA A 337 -10.76 3.16 18.85
CA ALA A 337 -9.31 3.39 18.86
C ALA A 337 -8.80 3.56 17.42
N SER A 338 -9.15 4.67 16.78
CA SER A 338 -8.85 4.92 15.36
C SER A 338 -8.09 6.23 15.19
N LEU A 339 -6.99 6.17 14.43
CA LEU A 339 -6.08 7.27 14.16
C LEU A 339 -5.59 7.24 12.70
N PHE A 340 -5.05 8.37 12.25
CA PHE A 340 -4.22 8.43 11.05
C PHE A 340 -2.79 8.86 11.36
N TYR A 341 -1.87 8.49 10.48
CA TYR A 341 -0.44 8.59 10.69
C TYR A 341 0.27 8.78 9.36
N HIS A 342 1.25 9.68 9.30
CA HIS A 342 2.08 9.83 8.12
C HIS A 342 3.33 8.95 8.22
N PRO A 343 3.50 7.91 7.37
CA PRO A 343 4.59 6.94 7.50
C PRO A 343 5.99 7.55 7.49
N TYR A 344 6.18 8.67 6.78
CA TYR A 344 7.48 9.32 6.67
C TYR A 344 8.04 9.79 8.03
N ILE A 345 7.20 9.97 9.04
CA ILE A 345 7.63 10.29 10.41
C ILE A 345 8.63 9.24 10.92
N ASP A 346 8.43 7.96 10.59
CA ASP A 346 9.29 6.86 11.05
C ASP A 346 10.53 6.62 10.17
N PHE A 347 10.62 7.26 8.99
CA PHE A 347 11.73 6.99 8.05
C PHE A 347 13.10 7.40 8.59
N GLU A 348 13.17 8.35 9.52
CA GLU A 348 14.44 8.70 10.19
C GLU A 348 14.87 7.66 11.25
N TYR A 349 13.91 6.89 11.78
CA TYR A 349 14.15 5.85 12.79
C TYR A 349 14.55 4.51 12.15
N ILE A 350 14.64 4.48 10.82
CA ILE A 350 15.02 3.30 10.06
C ILE A 350 16.36 3.57 9.38
N THR A 351 17.39 2.87 9.84
CA THR A 351 18.71 2.91 9.19
C THR A 351 18.84 1.74 8.23
N LEU A 352 19.05 2.04 6.94
CA LEU A 352 19.43 1.06 5.94
C LEU A 352 20.95 0.90 5.94
N LYS A 353 21.42 -0.35 6.02
CA LYS A 353 22.83 -0.73 6.01
C LYS A 353 23.03 -1.90 5.05
N SER A 354 24.30 -2.27 4.88
CA SER A 354 24.68 -3.54 4.27
C SER A 354 25.63 -4.28 5.21
N ASP A 355 25.53 -5.60 5.27
CA ASP A 355 26.53 -6.42 5.94
C ASP A 355 27.86 -6.48 5.13
N THR A 356 28.86 -7.19 5.66
CA THR A 356 30.17 -7.33 5.01
C THR A 356 30.12 -8.04 3.65
N ASN A 357 29.03 -8.75 3.34
CA ASN A 357 28.81 -9.43 2.07
C ASN A 357 27.89 -8.62 1.14
N GLY A 358 27.52 -7.39 1.53
CA GLY A 358 26.63 -6.53 0.76
C GLY A 358 25.14 -6.85 0.91
N TYR A 359 24.75 -7.72 1.85
CA TYR A 359 23.34 -8.03 2.11
C TYR A 359 22.65 -6.86 2.81
N PRO A 360 21.46 -6.41 2.35
CA PRO A 360 20.76 -5.28 2.92
C PRO A 360 20.24 -5.62 4.32
N LEU A 361 20.58 -4.76 5.29
CA LEU A 361 20.06 -4.82 6.64
C LEU A 361 19.26 -3.55 6.91
N SER A 362 18.07 -3.68 7.50
CA SER A 362 17.34 -2.55 8.06
C SER A 362 17.33 -2.65 9.58
N ASN A 363 17.68 -1.56 10.25
CA ASN A 363 17.51 -1.44 11.69
C ASN A 363 16.42 -0.41 11.95
N TYR A 364 15.28 -0.87 12.43
CA TYR A 364 14.13 -0.03 12.76
C TYR A 364 14.05 0.12 14.28
N SER A 365 14.21 1.34 14.78
CA SER A 365 14.22 1.63 16.21
C SER A 365 12.90 1.27 16.89
N GLU A 366 12.95 0.50 17.99
CA GLU A 366 11.79 0.22 18.83
C GLU A 366 11.29 1.46 19.60
N ASP A 367 12.13 2.50 19.70
CA ASP A 367 11.77 3.79 20.29
C ASP A 367 11.05 4.72 19.29
N SER A 368 10.82 4.27 18.06
CA SER A 368 10.14 5.08 17.05
C SER A 368 8.69 5.39 17.44
N PRO A 369 8.12 6.52 16.97
CA PRO A 369 6.74 6.88 17.30
C PRO A 369 5.74 5.78 16.98
N LEU A 370 5.82 5.15 15.80
CA LEU A 370 4.87 4.09 15.42
C LEU A 370 4.99 2.85 16.33
N HIS A 371 6.21 2.44 16.70
CA HIS A 371 6.39 1.32 17.63
C HIS A 371 5.73 1.58 18.97
N ARG A 372 5.97 2.77 19.52
CA ARG A 372 5.42 3.20 20.82
C ARG A 372 3.89 3.28 20.79
N ILE A 373 3.31 3.82 19.71
CA ILE A 373 1.86 3.92 19.52
C ILE A 373 1.20 2.55 19.41
N VAL A 374 1.74 1.67 18.57
CA VAL A 374 1.22 0.29 18.40
C VAL A 374 1.29 -0.46 19.73
N LYS A 375 2.41 -0.36 20.45
CA LYS A 375 2.56 -0.94 21.78
C LYS A 375 1.52 -0.41 22.77
N ALA A 376 1.33 0.91 22.83
CA ALA A 376 0.37 1.53 23.75
C ALA A 376 -1.08 1.08 23.48
N LEU A 377 -1.48 0.96 22.21
CA LEU A 377 -2.79 0.44 21.84
C LEU A 377 -2.98 -1.02 22.30
N TYR A 378 -1.97 -1.86 22.12
CA TYR A 378 -2.02 -3.24 22.62
C TYR A 378 -2.05 -3.31 24.15
N ASP A 379 -1.29 -2.46 24.86
CA ASP A 379 -1.32 -2.38 26.33
C ASP A 379 -2.71 -1.97 26.84
N ARG A 380 -3.45 -1.17 26.05
CA ARG A 380 -4.87 -0.82 26.27
C ARG A 380 -5.86 -1.89 25.81
N LYS A 381 -5.38 -3.11 25.47
CA LYS A 381 -6.18 -4.23 24.93
C LYS A 381 -6.98 -3.88 23.67
N CYS A 382 -6.49 -2.90 22.91
CA CYS A 382 -7.00 -2.60 21.58
C CYS A 382 -6.25 -3.47 20.56
N ASN A 383 -7.00 -4.16 19.69
CA ASN A 383 -6.48 -5.05 18.68
C ASN A 383 -6.79 -4.47 17.31
N PHE A 384 -5.73 -4.32 16.51
CA PHE A 384 -5.85 -3.85 15.14
C PHE A 384 -6.70 -4.80 14.31
N ALA A 385 -7.65 -4.24 13.57
CA ALA A 385 -8.54 -4.99 12.68
C ALA A 385 -8.44 -4.47 11.25
N LYS A 386 -8.84 -5.29 10.28
CA LYS A 386 -9.07 -4.81 8.91
C LYS A 386 -10.40 -4.07 8.90
N ILE A 387 -10.45 -2.91 8.24
CA ILE A 387 -11.68 -2.11 8.16
C ILE A 387 -12.83 -2.88 7.51
N THR A 388 -12.51 -3.80 6.59
CA THR A 388 -13.45 -4.69 5.91
C THR A 388 -14.12 -5.70 6.85
N ASP A 389 -13.56 -5.94 8.02
CA ASP A 389 -14.04 -6.98 8.94
C ASP A 389 -15.00 -6.41 10.01
N ILE A 390 -15.12 -5.09 10.10
CA ILE A 390 -15.86 -4.43 11.19
C ILE A 390 -17.39 -4.60 11.05
N GLY A 391 -17.91 -4.72 9.83
CA GLY A 391 -19.34 -4.94 9.58
C GLY A 391 -19.82 -6.40 9.77
N CYS A 392 -18.92 -7.38 9.67
CA CYS A 392 -19.30 -8.81 9.71
C CYS A 392 -19.57 -9.33 11.13
N ASN A 393 -19.09 -8.64 12.17
CA ASN A 393 -19.15 -9.10 13.56
C ASN A 393 -20.20 -8.38 14.44
N ASN A 394 -20.97 -7.44 13.90
CA ASN A 394 -21.93 -6.63 14.66
C ASN A 394 -23.20 -7.36 15.13
N LYS A 395 -23.27 -8.70 15.02
CA LYS A 395 -24.31 -9.48 15.71
C LYS A 395 -24.06 -9.67 17.22
N LEU A 396 -22.95 -9.17 17.78
CA LEU A 396 -22.56 -9.48 19.17
C LEU A 396 -22.29 -8.28 20.09
N TYR A 397 -22.45 -7.03 19.63
CA TYR A 397 -22.19 -5.85 20.48
C TYR A 397 -23.44 -5.23 21.14
N HIS A 398 -24.58 -5.93 21.09
CA HIS A 398 -25.71 -5.63 21.95
C HIS A 398 -26.01 -6.85 22.84
N LYS A 399 -25.43 -6.85 24.03
CA LYS A 399 -26.03 -7.46 25.22
C LYS A 399 -25.61 -6.69 26.45
#